data_AF-A0A6I6UP34-F1
#
_entry.id   AF-A0A6I6UP34-F1
#
_cell.length_a   1.000
_cell.length_b   1.000
_cell.length_c   1.000
_cell.angle_alpha   90.00
_cell.angle_beta   90.00
_cell.angle_gamma   90.00
#
_symmetry.space_group_name_H-M   'P 1'
#
loop_
_entity.id
_entity.type
_entity.pdbx_description
1 polymer ?
#
loop_
_entity_poly.entity_id
_entity_poly.type
_entity_poly.pdbx_seq_one_letter_code
_entity_poly.pdbx_strand_id
1 'polypeptide(L)' 'MVVQLFGLFIGFGLAVSGGVSLIMYLNLLTTGMTFADYIVFVSTRVECYLFLLGILVITLSIYIPRRKI' A
#
# COMPACT_ATOMS: atom_id res chain seq x y z
N MET A 1 -10.00 13.50 16.28
CA MET A 1 -8.66 14.08 16.06
C MET A 1 -7.60 13.01 16.25
N VAL A 2 -7.30 12.55 17.47
CA VAL A 2 -6.24 11.56 17.71
C VAL A 2 -6.44 10.22 16.99
N VAL A 3 -7.65 9.63 17.03
CA VAL A 3 -7.92 8.32 16.37
C VAL A 3 -7.76 8.38 14.84
N GLN A 4 -8.15 9.48 14.21
CA GLN A 4 -7.97 9.67 12.77
C GLN A 4 -6.50 9.83 12.39
N LEU A 5 -5.73 10.53 13.25
CA LEU A 5 -4.29 10.66 13.08
C LEU A 5 -3.59 9.30 13.19
N PHE A 6 -3.96 8.47 14.17
CA PHE A 6 -3.44 7.11 14.29
C PHE A 6 -3.82 6.24 13.10
N GLY A 7 -5.07 6.30 12.62
CA GLY A 7 -5.51 5.58 11.42
C GLY A 7 -4.76 6.01 10.15
N LEU A 8 -4.46 7.31 10.02
CA LEU A 8 -3.67 7.84 8.92
C LEU A 8 -2.21 7.36 8.98
N PHE A 9 -1.57 7.36 10.17
CA PHE A 9 -0.21 6.85 10.35
C PHE A 9 -0.10 5.35 10.07
N ILE A 10 -1.09 4.56 10.52
CA ILE A 10 -1.15 3.11 10.24
C ILE A 10 -1.33 2.86 8.74
N GLY A 11 -2.29 3.52 8.10
CA GLY A 11 -2.52 3.40 6.66
C GLY A 11 -1.32 3.87 5.84
N PHE A 12 -0.64 4.94 6.28
CA PHE A 12 0.59 5.45 5.67
C PHE A 12 1.74 4.44 5.79
N GLY A 13 1.94 3.82 6.95
CA GLY A 13 2.95 2.79 7.14
C GLY A 13 2.73 1.56 6.24
N LEU A 14 1.47 1.11 6.12
CA LEU A 14 1.11 0.03 5.19
C LEU A 14 1.39 0.42 3.72
N ALA A 15 0.99 1.63 3.32
CA ALA A 15 1.22 2.11 1.96
C ALA A 15 2.71 2.24 1.63
N VAL A 16 3.52 2.77 2.56
CA VAL A 16 4.98 2.89 2.39
C VAL A 16 5.62 1.51 2.27
N SER A 17 5.23 0.52 3.09
CA SER A 17 5.79 -0.83 3.02
C SER A 17 5.52 -1.50 1.67
N GLY A 18 4.30 -1.43 1.15
CA GLY A 18 3.96 -1.95 -0.18
C GLY A 18 4.65 -1.21 -1.32
N GLY A 19 4.83 0.11 -1.19
CA GLY A 19 5.56 0.93 -2.16
C GLY A 19 7.05 0.61 -2.24
N VAL A 20 7.71 0.39 -1.11
CA VAL A 20 9.14 0.02 -1.05
C VAL A 20 9.37 -1.36 -1.69
N SER A 21 8.51 -2.35 -1.41
CA SER A 21 8.58 -3.65 -2.08
C SER A 21 8.42 -3.53 -3.59
N LEU A 22 7.51 -2.68 -4.08
CA LEU A 22 7.31 -2.46 -5.51
C LEU A 22 8.56 -1.86 -6.19
N ILE A 23 9.22 -0.90 -5.55
CA ILE A 23 10.48 -0.31 -6.03
C ILE A 23 11.60 -1.38 -6.03
N MET A 24 11.67 -2.21 -5.00
CA MET A 24 12.67 -3.27 -4.88
C MET A 24 12.51 -4.33 -5.99
N TYR A 25 11.27 -4.73 -6.29
CA TYR A 25 11.01 -5.67 -7.38
C TYR A 25 11.30 -5.09 -8.76
N LEU A 26 11.19 -3.77 -8.93
CA LEU A 26 11.56 -3.09 -10.16
C LEU A 26 13.02 -3.37 -10.56
N ASN A 27 13.89 -3.58 -9.57
CA ASN A 27 15.29 -3.96 -9.76
C ASN A 27 15.47 -5.36 -10.38
N LEU A 28 14.57 -6.31 -10.07
CA LEU A 28 14.57 -7.65 -10.69
C LEU A 28 14.18 -7.60 -12.18
N LEU A 29 13.36 -6.61 -12.55
CA LEU A 29 12.98 -6.35 -13.94
C LEU A 29 14.21 -5.91 -14.76
N THR A 30 15.05 -5.03 -14.19
CA THR A 30 16.32 -4.61 -14.80
C THR A 30 17.35 -5.73 -14.89
N THR A 31 17.25 -6.76 -14.04
CA THR A 31 18.16 -7.92 -14.02
C THR A 31 17.93 -8.91 -15.19
N GLY A 32 16.95 -8.64 -16.06
CA GLY A 32 16.70 -9.43 -17.29
C GLY A 32 15.40 -10.21 -17.28
N MET A 33 14.51 -9.97 -16.32
CA MET A 33 13.18 -10.57 -16.27
C MET A 33 12.22 -9.78 -17.18
N THR A 34 11.39 -10.48 -17.96
CA THR A 34 10.39 -9.87 -18.83
C THR A 34 9.32 -9.12 -18.03
N PHE A 35 8.87 -7.95 -18.52
CA PHE A 35 7.82 -7.14 -17.90
C PHE A 35 6.54 -7.93 -17.56
N ALA A 36 6.19 -8.93 -18.37
CA ALA A 36 5.04 -9.79 -18.13
C ALA A 36 5.20 -10.67 -16.87
N ASP A 37 6.39 -11.24 -16.67
CA ASP A 37 6.72 -12.06 -15.49
C ASP A 37 6.73 -11.20 -14.23
N TYR A 38 7.22 -9.96 -14.35
CA TYR A 38 7.18 -8.98 -13.26
C TYR A 38 5.75 -8.66 -12.81
N ILE A 39 4.82 -8.41 -13.73
CA ILE A 39 3.42 -8.10 -13.36
C ILE A 39 2.72 -9.31 -12.74
N VAL A 40 2.99 -10.52 -13.24
CA VAL A 40 2.49 -11.77 -12.64
C VAL A 40 3.08 -11.98 -11.25
N PHE A 41 4.38 -11.72 -11.06
CA PHE A 41 5.06 -11.84 -9.77
C PHE A 41 4.56 -10.80 -8.77
N VAL A 42 4.39 -9.54 -9.18
CA VAL A 42 3.80 -8.47 -8.35
C VAL A 42 2.35 -8.79 -7.98
N SER A 43 1.55 -9.33 -8.90
CA SER A 43 0.15 -9.71 -8.63
C SER A 43 0.01 -10.94 -7.75
N THR A 44 0.97 -11.87 -7.80
CA THR A 44 0.94 -13.06 -6.93
C THR A 44 1.41 -12.76 -5.51
N ARG A 45 2.08 -11.61 -5.29
CA ARG A 45 2.63 -11.23 -3.99
C ARG A 45 1.67 -10.33 -3.22
N VAL A 46 1.48 -10.68 -1.95
CA VAL A 46 0.59 -10.04 -0.97
C VAL A 46 0.99 -8.58 -0.69
N GLU A 47 2.17 -8.16 -1.16
CA GLU A 47 2.74 -6.84 -0.92
C GLU A 47 2.06 -5.73 -1.72
N CYS A 48 1.56 -6.03 -2.92
CA CYS A 48 0.77 -5.05 -3.67
C CYS A 48 -0.61 -4.83 -3.03
N TYR A 49 -1.13 -5.84 -2.33
CA TYR A 49 -2.34 -5.71 -1.51
C TYR A 49 -2.10 -4.84 -0.27
N LEU A 50 -0.90 -4.84 0.32
CA LEU A 50 -0.56 -3.94 1.44
C LEU A 50 -0.64 -2.46 1.03
N PHE A 51 -0.23 -2.13 -0.20
CA PHE A 51 -0.39 -0.77 -0.74
C PHE A 51 -1.86 -0.38 -0.90
N LEU A 52 -2.66 -1.25 -1.53
CA LEU A 52 -4.09 -1.00 -1.75
C LEU A 52 -4.88 -0.94 -0.43
N LEU A 53 -4.53 -1.81 0.53
CA LEU A 53 -5.12 -1.86 1.86
C LEU A 53 -4.72 -0.62 2.67
N GLY A 54 -3.47 -0.16 2.58
CA GLY A 54 -3.04 1.11 3.16
C GLY A 54 -3.85 2.30 2.65
N ILE A 55 -4.08 2.39 1.34
CA ILE A 55 -4.95 3.42 0.74
C ILE A 55 -6.39 3.29 1.24
N LEU A 56 -6.96 2.08 1.28
CA LEU A 56 -8.30 1.86 1.81
C LEU A 56 -8.43 2.29 3.25
N VAL A 57 -7.45 1.98 4.10
CA VAL A 57 -7.42 2.40 5.51
C VAL A 57 -7.34 3.92 5.64
N ILE A 58 -6.55 4.59 4.79
CA ILE A 58 -6.49 6.07 4.76
C ILE A 58 -7.84 6.65 4.35
N THR A 59 -8.44 6.14 3.27
CA THR A 59 -9.76 6.59 2.77
C THR A 59 -10.86 6.37 3.81
N LEU A 60 -10.89 5.20 4.47
CA LEU A 60 -11.85 4.91 5.54
C LEU A 60 -11.62 5.80 6.76
N SER A 61 -10.37 6.08 7.14
CA SER A 61 -10.05 6.97 8.27
C SER A 61 -10.50 8.42 8.02
N ILE A 62 -10.45 8.88 6.75
CA ILE A 62 -10.96 10.20 6.35
C ILE A 62 -12.49 10.19 6.26
N TYR A 63 -13.08 9.13 5.72
CA TYR A 63 -14.52 9.01 5.49
C TYR A 63 -15.32 8.52 6.70
N ILE A 64 -14.68 8.25 7.83
CA ILE A 64 -15.35 8.17 9.14
C ILE A 64 -15.32 9.59 9.72
N PRO A 65 -16.26 10.50 9.35
CA PRO A 65 -16.44 11.70 10.11
C PRO A 65 -16.91 11.27 11.50
N ARG A 66 -16.24 11.78 12.53
CA ARG A 66 -16.86 11.92 13.86
C ARG A 66 -18.28 12.44 13.61
N ARG A 67 -19.30 11.61 13.87
CA ARG A 67 -20.62 12.15 14.19
C ARG A 67 -20.35 13.20 15.26
N LYS A 68 -20.63 14.45 14.91
CA LYS A 68 -20.67 15.57 15.83
C LYS A 68 -21.87 15.27 16.74
N ILE A 69 -21.62 14.55 17.83
CA ILE A 69 -22.50 14.54 19.01
C ILE A 69 -21.95 15.62 19.93
#